data_AF-A0A8K0U970-F1
#
_entry.id   AF-A0A8K0U970-F1
#
_cell.length_a   1.000
_cell.length_b   1.000
_cell.length_c   1.000
_cell.angle_alpha   90.00
_cell.angle_beta   90.00
_cell.angle_gamma   90.00
#
_symmetry.space_group_name_H-M   'P 1'
#
loop_
_entity.id
_entity.type
_entity.pdbx_description
1 polymer ?
#
loop_
_entity_poly.entity_id
_entity_poly.type
_entity_poly.pdbx_seq_one_letter_code
_entity_poly.pdbx_strand_id
1 'polypeptide(L)'
;MFGERDRVQSNGTGEQPPRTAHTRRRSTLDQETVKSLERRLSNRPEKDELVDRNILKDDSVAPALQAVRERLQKSQLEDKLSQALQRRPSYGELVDRGIISQGQQASLYNVASH
;
A
#
# COMPACT_ATOMS: atom_id res chain seq x y z
N MET A 1 -7.51 54.67 58.12
CA MET A 1 -7.54 55.36 56.81
C MET A 1 -7.49 54.27 55.74
N PHE A 2 -8.65 53.94 55.16
CA PHE A 2 -9.07 54.26 53.76
C PHE A 2 -8.21 53.53 52.72
N GLY A 3 -8.74 52.48 52.07
CA GLY A 3 -9.23 52.56 50.67
C GLY A 3 -8.07 52.07 49.76
N GLU A 4 -8.19 51.23 48.75
CA GLU A 4 -9.28 50.88 47.85
C GLU A 4 -9.11 49.39 47.48
N ARG A 5 -10.23 48.69 47.28
CA ARG A 5 -10.26 47.54 46.38
C ARG A 5 -10.30 48.12 44.98
N ASP A 6 -9.46 47.66 44.07
CA ASP A 6 -9.87 47.60 42.67
C ASP A 6 -9.35 46.35 41.96
N ARG A 7 -10.29 45.82 41.20
CA ARG A 7 -10.35 44.53 40.52
C ARG A 7 -9.82 44.72 39.09
N VAL A 8 -9.50 43.60 38.43
CA VAL A 8 -9.33 43.41 36.96
C VAL A 8 -8.14 44.15 36.30
N GLN A 9 -7.38 43.59 35.36
CA GLN A 9 -7.65 42.57 34.36
C GLN A 9 -6.38 41.76 34.00
N SER A 10 -6.61 40.47 33.76
CA SER A 10 -5.92 39.63 32.78
C SER A 10 -5.48 40.36 31.51
N ASN A 11 -4.25 40.12 31.03
CA ASN A 11 -4.00 39.43 29.76
C ASN A 11 -2.50 39.42 29.45
N GLY A 12 -1.89 38.23 29.57
CA GLY A 12 -0.65 37.94 28.90
C GLY A 12 -0.87 38.05 27.39
N THR A 13 -0.14 38.95 26.74
CA THR A 13 0.02 39.00 25.30
C THR A 13 0.85 37.80 24.84
N GLY A 14 0.25 36.61 24.91
CA GLY A 14 0.59 35.54 23.99
C GLY A 14 0.04 35.97 22.64
N GLU A 15 0.89 36.49 21.77
CA GLU A 15 0.59 36.64 20.35
C GLU A 15 0.24 35.26 19.80
N GLN A 16 -1.03 34.89 19.88
CA GLN A 16 -1.56 33.83 19.04
C GLN A 16 -1.45 34.36 17.60
N PRO A 17 -0.77 33.65 16.68
CA PRO A 17 -0.82 34.01 15.27
C PRO A 17 -2.29 34.07 14.85
N PRO A 18 -2.64 34.92 13.86
CA PRO A 18 -4.03 35.12 13.47
C PRO A 18 -4.65 33.76 13.18
N ARG A 19 -5.60 33.34 14.04
CA ARG A 19 -6.46 32.19 13.76
C ARG A 19 -7.14 32.52 12.46
N THR A 20 -6.66 31.92 11.38
CA THR A 20 -7.15 32.17 10.03
C THR A 20 -8.65 31.96 10.07
N ALA A 21 -9.41 33.02 9.84
CA ALA A 21 -10.84 32.94 9.67
C ALA A 21 -11.06 31.96 8.51
N HIS A 22 -11.49 30.73 8.83
CA HIS A 22 -11.90 29.77 7.83
C HIS A 22 -13.18 30.33 7.22
N THR A 23 -13.04 31.14 6.19
CA THR A 23 -14.13 31.56 5.34
C THR A 23 -14.83 30.31 4.88
N ARG A 24 -16.06 30.15 5.36
CA ARG A 24 -17.01 29.08 5.01
C ARG A 24 -16.89 28.80 3.52
N ARG A 25 -16.35 27.63 3.16
CA ARG A 25 -16.24 27.18 1.77
C ARG A 25 -17.64 27.25 1.15
N ARG A 26 -17.84 28.17 0.20
CA ARG A 26 -19.05 28.20 -0.63
C ARG A 26 -19.09 26.88 -1.39
N SER A 27 -20.07 26.03 -1.10
CA SER A 27 -20.34 24.82 -1.87
C SER A 27 -21.07 25.19 -3.16
N THR A 28 -20.35 25.67 -4.15
CA THR A 28 -20.82 25.63 -5.54
C THR A 28 -20.38 24.29 -6.11
N LEU A 29 -21.00 23.21 -5.66
CA LEU A 29 -20.80 21.89 -6.25
C LEU A 29 -21.42 21.93 -7.64
N ASP A 30 -20.58 21.85 -8.67
CA ASP A 30 -21.06 21.80 -10.05
C ASP A 30 -21.94 20.56 -10.23
N GLN A 31 -23.15 20.71 -10.74
CA GLN A 31 -24.11 19.60 -10.87
C GLN A 31 -23.53 18.43 -11.68
N GLU A 32 -22.65 18.69 -12.63
CA GLU A 32 -21.94 17.65 -13.39
C GLU A 32 -20.96 16.85 -12.52
N THR A 33 -20.27 17.50 -11.59
CA THR A 33 -19.37 16.82 -10.64
C THR A 33 -20.13 15.90 -9.70
N VAL A 34 -21.32 16.32 -9.25
CA VAL A 34 -22.22 15.50 -8.43
C VAL A 34 -22.68 14.27 -9.20
N LYS A 35 -23.20 14.45 -10.42
CA LYS A 35 -23.65 13.34 -11.29
C LYS A 35 -22.51 12.36 -11.62
N SER A 36 -21.31 12.87 -11.90
CA SER A 36 -20.13 12.05 -12.17
C SER A 36 -19.69 11.25 -10.94
N LEU A 37 -19.72 11.86 -9.75
CA LEU A 37 -19.39 11.20 -8.49
C LEU A 37 -20.40 10.10 -8.17
N GLU A 38 -21.71 10.37 -8.28
CA GLU A 38 -22.77 9.38 -8.06
C GLU A 38 -22.56 8.14 -8.95
N ARG A 39 -22.31 8.35 -10.24
CA ARG A 39 -22.02 7.23 -11.17
C ARG A 39 -20.80 6.42 -10.74
N ARG A 40 -19.74 7.06 -10.25
CA ARG A 40 -18.52 6.36 -9.80
C ARG A 40 -18.74 5.58 -8.50
N LEU A 41 -19.54 6.13 -7.58
CA LEU A 41 -19.89 5.46 -6.33
C LEU A 41 -20.77 4.23 -6.59
N SER A 42 -21.73 4.31 -7.52
CA SER A 42 -22.58 3.17 -7.90
C SER A 42 -21.81 2.04 -8.60
N ASN A 43 -20.70 2.35 -9.28
CA ASN A 43 -19.84 1.37 -9.94
C ASN A 43 -18.56 1.09 -9.14
N ARG A 44 -18.56 1.37 -7.84
CA ARG A 44 -17.38 1.15 -7.00
C ARG A 44 -17.16 -0.36 -6.85
N PRO A 45 -15.99 -0.90 -7.22
CA PRO A 45 -15.68 -2.30 -7.01
C PRO A 45 -15.58 -2.62 -5.52
N GLU A 46 -15.90 -3.87 -5.18
CA GLU A 46 -15.77 -4.38 -3.82
C GLU A 46 -14.31 -4.47 -3.39
N LYS A 47 -14.09 -4.46 -2.07
CA LYS A 47 -12.75 -4.53 -1.49
C LYS A 47 -11.99 -5.78 -1.96
N ASP A 48 -12.66 -6.94 -1.95
CA ASP A 48 -12.04 -8.21 -2.29
C ASP A 48 -11.58 -8.24 -3.76
N GLU A 49 -12.36 -7.67 -4.68
CA GLU A 49 -11.94 -7.53 -6.08
C GLU A 49 -10.66 -6.70 -6.24
N LEU A 50 -10.47 -5.68 -5.40
CA LEU A 50 -9.25 -4.86 -5.43
C LEU A 50 -8.05 -5.64 -4.89
N VAL A 51 -8.25 -6.53 -3.92
CA VAL A 51 -7.21 -7.42 -3.40
C VAL A 51 -6.84 -8.47 -4.44
N ASP A 52 -7.83 -9.10 -5.08
CA ASP A 52 -7.62 -10.10 -6.13
C ASP A 52 -6.87 -9.53 -7.33
N ARG A 53 -7.16 -8.29 -7.70
CA ARG A 53 -6.44 -7.57 -8.76
C ARG A 53 -5.09 -7.00 -8.30
N ASN A 54 -4.67 -7.27 -7.05
CA ASN A 54 -3.43 -6.78 -6.45
C ASN A 54 -3.30 -5.24 -6.43
N ILE A 55 -4.44 -4.54 -6.42
CA ILE A 55 -4.53 -3.07 -6.34
C ILE A 55 -4.52 -2.64 -4.87
N LEU A 56 -5.34 -3.28 -4.04
CA LEU A 56 -5.37 -3.06 -2.60
C LEU A 56 -4.51 -4.12 -1.91
N LYS A 57 -3.62 -3.67 -1.01
CA LYS A 57 -2.81 -4.56 -0.17
C LYS A 57 -3.57 -4.90 1.11
N ASP A 58 -3.28 -6.04 1.71
CA ASP A 58 -4.00 -6.53 2.90
C ASP A 58 -4.12 -5.45 3.99
N ASP A 59 -5.36 -5.24 4.47
CA ASP A 59 -5.69 -4.26 5.52
C ASP A 59 -5.19 -4.65 6.92
N SER A 60 -4.50 -5.79 7.07
CA SER A 60 -3.93 -6.23 8.35
C SER A 60 -2.85 -5.28 8.89
N VAL A 61 -2.27 -4.43 8.04
CA VAL A 61 -1.13 -3.57 8.39
C VAL A 61 -1.46 -2.12 8.08
N ALA A 62 -1.09 -1.22 9.01
CA ALA A 62 -1.30 0.21 8.88
C ALA A 62 -0.74 0.75 7.55
N PRO A 63 -1.41 1.70 6.87
CA PRO A 63 -1.01 2.20 5.55
C PRO A 63 0.45 2.66 5.46
N ALA A 64 0.95 3.31 6.52
CA ALA A 64 2.33 3.79 6.58
C ALA A 64 3.39 2.66 6.58
N LEU A 65 3.04 1.46 7.02
CA LEU A 65 3.97 0.32 7.15
C LEU A 65 3.90 -0.66 5.97
N GLN A 66 2.90 -0.54 5.10
CA GLN A 66 2.69 -1.46 3.98
C GLN A 66 3.92 -1.51 3.05
N ALA A 67 4.45 -0.34 2.67
CA ALA A 67 5.62 -0.25 1.80
C ALA A 67 6.88 -0.88 2.43
N VAL A 68 7.09 -0.68 3.74
CA VAL A 68 8.25 -1.25 4.44
C VAL A 68 8.13 -2.77 4.55
N ARG A 69 6.92 -3.28 4.85
CA ARG A 69 6.63 -4.71 4.88
C ARG A 69 6.91 -5.36 3.53
N GLU A 70 6.41 -4.78 2.43
CA GLU A 70 6.62 -5.32 1.08
C GLU A 70 8.10 -5.35 0.70
N ARG A 71 8.85 -4.30 1.02
CA ARG A 71 10.29 -4.26 0.79
C ARG A 71 11.01 -5.38 1.53
N LEU A 72 10.65 -5.62 2.80
CA LEU A 72 11.21 -6.71 3.60
C LEU A 72 10.83 -8.08 3.02
N GLN A 73 9.56 -8.29 2.70
CA GLN A 73 9.07 -9.54 2.12
C GLN A 73 9.78 -9.86 0.79
N LYS A 74 9.97 -8.85 -0.06
CA LYS A 74 10.71 -8.98 -1.32
C LYS A 74 12.17 -9.38 -1.08
N SER A 75 12.87 -8.69 -0.18
CA SER A 75 14.27 -9.03 0.16
C SER A 75 14.38 -10.47 0.67
N GLN A 76 13.50 -10.89 1.57
CA GLN A 76 13.50 -12.26 2.09
C GLN A 76 13.22 -13.29 0.99
N LEU A 77 12.34 -12.97 0.04
CA LEU A 77 12.06 -13.84 -1.10
C LEU A 77 13.25 -13.94 -2.05
N GLU A 78 13.92 -12.81 -2.33
CA GLU A 78 15.14 -12.77 -3.13
C GLU A 78 16.25 -13.62 -2.51
N ASP A 79 16.47 -13.51 -1.20
CA ASP A 79 17.47 -14.30 -0.48
C ASP A 79 17.15 -15.80 -0.54
N LYS A 80 15.89 -16.17 -0.28
CA LYS A 80 15.42 -17.56 -0.36
C LYS A 80 15.57 -18.13 -1.77
N LEU A 81 15.21 -17.34 -2.79
CA LEU A 81 15.33 -17.73 -4.18
C LEU A 81 16.80 -17.92 -4.57
N SER A 82 17.66 -16.99 -4.18
CA SER A 82 19.10 -17.07 -4.43
C SER A 82 19.70 -18.35 -3.85
N GLN A 83 19.38 -18.68 -2.59
CA GLN A 83 19.82 -19.92 -1.95
C GLN A 83 19.29 -21.17 -2.68
N ALA A 84 18.03 -21.16 -3.11
CA ALA A 84 17.44 -22.27 -3.85
C ALA A 84 18.10 -22.46 -5.23
N LEU A 85 18.43 -21.37 -5.92
CA LEU A 85 19.12 -21.39 -7.21
C LEU A 85 20.56 -21.89 -7.08
N GLN A 86 21.28 -21.52 -6.02
CA GLN A 86 22.63 -22.03 -5.75
C GLN A 86 22.65 -23.54 -5.53
N ARG A 87 21.61 -24.09 -4.92
CA ARG A 87 21.46 -25.53 -4.66
C ARG A 87 20.62 -26.24 -5.72
N ARG A 88 20.43 -25.62 -6.88
CA ARG A 88 19.62 -26.17 -7.97
C ARG A 88 20.24 -27.50 -8.43
N PRO A 89 19.53 -28.63 -8.30
CA PRO A 89 20.04 -29.92 -8.74
C PRO A 89 20.32 -29.89 -10.24
N SER A 90 21.41 -30.53 -10.62
CA SER A 90 21.72 -30.77 -12.02
C SER A 90 20.71 -31.74 -12.63
N TYR A 91 20.65 -31.74 -13.95
CA TYR A 91 19.75 -32.61 -14.69
C TYR A 91 19.97 -34.09 -14.36
N GLY A 92 21.23 -34.55 -14.31
CA GLY A 92 21.56 -35.94 -13.99
C GLY A 92 21.05 -36.35 -12.61
N GLU A 93 21.21 -35.48 -11.61
CA GLU A 93 20.70 -35.73 -10.26
C GLU A 93 19.17 -35.85 -10.21
N LEU A 94 18.44 -35.17 -11.10
CA LEU A 94 16.99 -35.28 -11.19
C LEU A 94 16.55 -36.62 -11.84
N VAL A 95 17.35 -37.16 -12.76
CA VAL A 95 17.13 -38.49 -13.35
C VAL A 95 17.44 -39.59 -12.33
N ASP A 96 18.56 -39.46 -11.61
CA ASP A 96 18.97 -40.43 -10.58
C ASP A 96 17.94 -40.53 -9.45
N ARG A 97 17.30 -39.40 -9.12
CA ARG A 97 16.20 -39.33 -8.14
C ARG A 97 14.84 -39.76 -8.70
N GLY A 98 14.75 -40.14 -9.98
CA GLY A 98 13.53 -40.59 -10.63
C GLY A 98 12.47 -39.49 -10.82
N ILE A 99 12.84 -38.21 -10.68
CA ILE A 99 11.94 -37.07 -10.85
C ILE A 99 11.69 -36.79 -12.34
N ILE A 100 12.70 -37.01 -13.18
CA ILE A 100 12.59 -36.86 -14.64
C ILE A 100 12.87 -38.21 -15.31
N SER A 101 11.96 -38.64 -16.19
CA SER A 101 12.18 -39.82 -17.05
C SER A 101 13.02 -39.45 -18.27
N GLN A 102 13.98 -40.31 -18.65
CA GLN A 102 14.90 -40.04 -19.76
C GLN A 102 14.18 -39.75 -21.09
N GLY A 103 12.99 -40.32 -21.32
CA GLY A 103 12.18 -40.07 -22.52
C GLY A 103 11.52 -38.68 -22.57
N GLN A 104 11.42 -37.96 -21.44
CA GLN A 104 10.81 -36.62 -21.38
C GLN A 104 11.80 -35.49 -21.73
N GLN A 105 13.12 -35.77 -21.74
CA GLN A 105 14.16 -34.80 -22.09
C GLN A 105 13.95 -34.16 -23.46
N ALA A 106 13.60 -34.98 -24.45
CA ALA A 106 13.45 -34.54 -25.83
C ALA A 106 12.29 -33.56 -26.04
N SER A 107 11.29 -33.54 -25.15
CA SER A 107 10.13 -32.65 -25.26
C SER A 107 10.39 -31.25 -24.67
N LEU A 108 11.29 -31.10 -23.71
CA LEU A 108 11.57 -29.83 -23.03
C LEU A 108 12.60 -28.96 -23.75
N TYR A 109 13.45 -29.55 -24.60
CA TYR A 109 14.52 -28.83 -25.30
C TYR A 109 14.06 -28.09 -26.57
N ASN A 110 12.84 -28.35 -27.06
CA ASN A 110 12.33 -27.79 -28.33
C ASN A 110 11.72 -26.38 -28.20
N VAL A 111 11.77 -25.75 -27.03
CA VAL A 111 11.08 -24.47 -26.75
C VAL A 111 12.04 -23.27 -26.73
N ALA A 112 13.36 -23.49 -26.82
CA ALA A 112 14.39 -22.45 -26.63
C ALA A 112 14.97 -21.86 -27.94
N SER A 113 14.26 -21.96 -29.07
CA SER A 113 14.67 -21.39 -30.36
C SER A 113 13.57 -20.51 -30.96
N HIS A 114 13.28 -19.35 -30.37
CA HIS A 114 12.59 -18.20 -30.98
C HIS A 114 13.12 -16.92 -30.31
#